data_AF-A0A962SZ19-F1
#
_entry.id   AF-A0A962SZ19-F1
#
_cell.length_a   1.000
_cell.length_b   1.000
_cell.length_c   1.000
_cell.angle_alpha   90.00
_cell.angle_beta   90.00
_cell.angle_gamma   90.00
#
_symmetry.space_group_name_H-M   'P 1'
#
loop_
_entity.id
_entity.type
_entity.pdbx_description
1 polymer ?
#
loop_
_entity_poly.entity_id
_entity_poly.type
_entity_poly.pdbx_seq_one_letter_code
_entity_poly.pdbx_strand_id
1 'polypeptide(L)'
;MGAEENAGEAPRNRRSWTRTAMLAVAYVVIWVALWHAVDRLNQLAGVNLWVPCAGLTFAILLEYGWRSLPLPLLATLLAGWSHNGFGERWPYSLAASLAPLLGYLIAACILRHRPGGKRPGAWRFDDPRRVAAFLGAVMLGTLFAALAGAPLLQAAGLSPPMLSWLEMVGQEWMGAFIGIVTIAPLALIFIAPLARRFVRKEPLHLLKTVPSVESPSVRLGILQGGVSVMLIVALLWMPLPQWLDQSYPFMTLLLLPVLTWIAATHGVRGTTPTVLLYQLSITMLVMDFTLQELALQYQLAMAVIAASGLLTGAVSQARLVDIGRFRDLAEVSNDILWEFDNHGRLCDLR
;
A
#
# COMPACT_ATOMS: atom_id res chain seq x y z
N MET A 1 -24.02 -13.59 -55.81
CA MET A 1 -23.63 -14.59 -54.80
C MET A 1 -22.16 -14.34 -54.51
N GLY A 2 -21.87 -13.71 -53.37
CA GLY A 2 -20.53 -13.28 -52.97
C GLY A 2 -20.45 -11.79 -52.64
N ALA A 3 -19.85 -11.51 -51.48
CA ALA A 3 -19.46 -10.22 -50.92
C ALA A 3 -20.47 -9.46 -50.03
N GLU A 4 -20.77 -9.99 -48.84
CA GLU A 4 -21.10 -9.17 -47.64
C GLU A 4 -20.73 -9.93 -46.36
N GLU A 5 -19.44 -10.09 -46.05
CA GLU A 5 -19.01 -10.48 -44.70
C GLU A 5 -17.58 -9.98 -44.50
N ASN A 6 -17.41 -8.85 -43.81
CA ASN A 6 -16.20 -8.40 -43.08
C ASN A 6 -16.17 -6.86 -42.92
N ALA A 7 -17.08 -6.30 -42.12
CA ALA A 7 -16.96 -4.90 -41.68
C ALA A 7 -17.75 -4.66 -40.38
N GLY A 8 -17.38 -5.35 -39.28
CA GLY A 8 -18.15 -5.24 -38.03
C GLY A 8 -17.39 -5.20 -36.71
N GLU A 9 -16.18 -5.75 -36.61
CA GLU A 9 -15.58 -6.01 -35.28
C GLU A 9 -14.57 -4.95 -34.74
N ALA A 10 -14.26 -3.90 -35.49
CA ALA A 10 -13.08 -3.07 -35.20
C ALA A 10 -13.16 -1.92 -34.13
N PRO A 11 -14.31 -1.44 -33.59
CA PRO A 11 -14.25 -0.25 -32.72
C PRO A 11 -14.12 -0.55 -31.21
N ARG A 12 -14.36 -1.79 -30.73
CA ARG A 12 -14.39 -2.07 -29.28
C ARG A 12 -13.01 -2.24 -28.65
N ASN A 13 -12.04 -2.81 -29.39
CA ASN A 13 -10.70 -3.10 -28.89
C ASN A 13 -9.79 -1.84 -28.80
N ARG A 14 -9.95 -0.89 -29.73
CA ARG A 14 -9.13 0.34 -29.78
C ARG A 14 -9.35 1.24 -28.56
N ARG A 15 -10.58 1.32 -28.04
CA ARG A 15 -10.94 2.16 -26.89
C ARG A 15 -10.49 1.58 -25.54
N SER A 16 -10.34 0.26 -25.43
CA SER A 16 -9.73 -0.36 -24.24
C SER A 16 -8.21 -0.21 -24.25
N TRP A 17 -7.57 -0.29 -25.42
CA TRP A 17 -6.12 -0.12 -25.53
C TRP A 17 -5.67 1.31 -25.18
N THR A 18 -6.38 2.34 -25.64
CA THR A 18 -6.06 3.74 -25.28
C THR A 18 -6.20 4.02 -23.78
N ARG A 19 -7.19 3.41 -23.11
CA ARG A 19 -7.38 3.52 -21.65
C ARG A 19 -6.27 2.83 -20.88
N THR A 20 -5.86 1.64 -21.33
CA THR A 20 -4.73 0.91 -20.73
C THR A 20 -3.43 1.67 -20.94
N ALA A 21 -3.20 2.24 -22.12
CA ALA A 21 -2.05 3.10 -22.39
C ALA A 21 -2.05 4.36 -21.52
N MET A 22 -3.21 5.02 -21.35
CA MET A 22 -3.33 6.18 -20.46
C MET A 22 -3.04 5.82 -18.99
N LEU A 23 -3.51 4.66 -18.53
CA LEU A 23 -3.20 4.17 -17.17
C LEU A 23 -1.71 3.85 -17.01
N ALA A 24 -1.09 3.25 -18.03
CA ALA A 24 0.34 2.96 -18.04
C ALA A 24 1.18 4.25 -18.00
N VAL A 25 0.82 5.25 -18.80
CA VAL A 25 1.47 6.57 -18.79
C VAL A 25 1.27 7.25 -17.44
N ALA A 26 0.06 7.25 -16.89
CA ALA A 26 -0.21 7.82 -15.57
C ALA A 26 0.61 7.14 -14.47
N TYR A 27 0.75 5.81 -14.51
CA TYR A 27 1.59 5.05 -13.59
C TYR A 27 3.06 5.50 -13.69
N VAL A 28 3.62 5.57 -14.90
CA VAL A 28 5.02 5.99 -15.11
C VAL A 28 5.24 7.42 -14.62
N VAL A 29 4.33 8.36 -14.96
CA VAL A 29 4.42 9.76 -14.52
C VAL A 29 4.37 9.87 -12.99
N ILE A 30 3.43 9.17 -12.34
CA ILE A 30 3.32 9.18 -10.87
C ILE A 30 4.57 8.56 -10.24
N TRP A 31 5.07 7.45 -10.79
CA TRP A 31 6.26 6.77 -10.28
C TRP A 31 7.50 7.67 -10.36
N VAL A 32 7.71 8.32 -11.51
CA VAL A 32 8.84 9.24 -11.73
C VAL A 32 8.71 10.49 -10.85
N ALA A 33 7.52 11.07 -10.72
CA ALA A 33 7.28 12.21 -9.83
C ALA A 33 7.57 11.85 -8.37
N LEU A 34 7.13 10.67 -7.94
CA LEU A 34 7.39 10.15 -6.59
C LEU A 34 8.87 9.89 -6.35
N TRP A 35 9.58 9.37 -7.34
CA TRP A 35 11.03 9.19 -7.29
C TRP A 35 11.74 10.51 -7.07
N HIS A 36 11.44 11.53 -7.87
CA HIS A 36 12.04 12.86 -7.71
C HIS A 36 11.68 13.51 -6.38
N ALA A 37 10.45 13.34 -5.89
CA ALA A 37 10.07 13.84 -4.57
C ALA A 37 10.92 13.17 -3.48
N VAL A 38 11.07 11.84 -3.51
CA VAL A 38 11.86 11.09 -2.53
C VAL A 38 13.35 11.40 -2.64
N ASP A 39 13.88 11.54 -3.84
CA ASP A 39 15.29 11.92 -4.06
C ASP A 39 15.59 13.30 -3.48
N ARG A 40 14.73 14.29 -3.71
CA ARG A 40 14.82 15.62 -3.07
C ARG A 40 14.76 15.52 -1.55
N LEU A 41 13.84 14.71 -1.03
CA LEU A 41 13.67 14.48 0.41
C LEU A 41 14.92 13.81 1.01
N ASN A 42 15.50 12.82 0.33
CA ASN A 42 16.70 12.13 0.77
C ASN A 42 17.94 13.03 0.72
N GLN A 43 18.05 13.91 -0.27
CA GLN A 43 19.12 14.92 -0.35
C GLN A 43 19.06 15.91 0.82
N LEU A 44 17.86 16.29 1.27
CA LEU A 44 17.66 17.17 2.42
C LEU A 44 17.88 16.44 3.75
N ALA A 45 17.36 15.21 3.86
CA ALA A 45 17.45 14.41 5.09
C ALA A 45 18.80 13.71 5.26
N GLY A 46 19.62 13.58 4.21
CA GLY A 46 20.90 12.86 4.22
C GLY A 46 20.80 11.34 4.35
N VAL A 47 19.59 10.78 4.50
CA VAL A 47 19.35 9.32 4.67
C VAL A 47 18.12 8.89 3.87
N ASN A 48 18.15 7.66 3.34
CA ASN A 48 17.03 7.05 2.62
C ASN A 48 16.00 6.43 3.59
N LEU A 49 15.15 7.26 4.21
CA LEU A 49 14.19 6.79 5.22
C LEU A 49 13.03 5.98 4.64
N TRP A 50 12.50 6.36 3.48
CA TRP A 50 11.24 5.84 2.95
C TRP A 50 11.25 5.77 1.42
N VAL A 51 10.98 4.58 0.86
CA VAL A 51 10.97 4.34 -0.60
C VAL A 51 9.56 4.02 -1.11
N PRO A 52 8.65 5.01 -1.22
CA PRO A 52 7.26 4.78 -1.61
C PRO A 52 7.11 4.24 -3.04
N CYS A 53 8.08 4.49 -3.93
CA CYS A 53 8.14 3.91 -5.27
C CYS A 53 8.13 2.38 -5.25
N ALA A 54 8.76 1.75 -4.25
CA ALA A 54 8.77 0.30 -4.09
C ALA A 54 7.35 -0.25 -3.88
N GLY A 55 6.50 0.46 -3.14
CA GLY A 55 5.12 0.04 -2.92
C GLY A 55 4.21 0.17 -4.13
N LEU A 56 4.41 1.19 -4.97
CA LEU A 56 3.69 1.31 -6.23
C LEU A 56 4.05 0.16 -7.20
N THR A 57 5.35 -0.16 -7.28
CA THR A 57 5.88 -1.29 -8.04
C THR A 57 5.34 -2.62 -7.52
N PHE A 58 5.34 -2.83 -6.20
CA PHE A 58 4.79 -4.06 -5.63
C PHE A 58 3.29 -4.20 -5.89
N ALA A 59 2.52 -3.12 -5.77
CA ALA A 59 1.08 -3.13 -6.02
C ALA A 59 0.74 -3.55 -7.45
N ILE A 60 1.44 -3.00 -8.46
CA ILE A 60 1.17 -3.34 -9.86
C ILE A 60 1.57 -4.79 -10.18
N LEU A 61 2.69 -5.26 -9.62
CA LEU A 61 3.14 -6.65 -9.75
C LEU A 61 2.16 -7.62 -9.08
N LEU A 62 1.60 -7.27 -7.92
CA LEU A 62 0.62 -8.10 -7.24
C LEU A 62 -0.72 -8.13 -8.00
N GLU A 63 -1.16 -7.00 -8.55
CA GLU A 63 -2.44 -6.91 -9.27
C GLU A 63 -2.38 -7.56 -10.66
N TYR A 64 -1.38 -7.23 -11.47
CA TYR A 64 -1.29 -7.65 -12.87
C TYR A 64 -0.30 -8.81 -13.10
N GLY A 65 0.58 -9.10 -12.14
CA GLY A 65 1.57 -10.18 -12.25
C GLY A 65 2.82 -9.79 -13.03
N TRP A 66 3.59 -10.82 -13.41
CA TRP A 66 4.85 -10.68 -14.15
C TRP A 66 4.71 -9.91 -15.47
N ARG A 67 3.53 -9.90 -16.10
CA ARG A 67 3.27 -9.14 -17.33
C ARG A 67 3.39 -7.62 -17.17
N SER A 68 3.32 -7.12 -15.94
CA SER A 68 3.47 -5.69 -15.65
C SER A 68 4.91 -5.26 -15.44
N LEU A 69 5.87 -6.20 -15.34
CA LEU A 69 7.29 -5.94 -15.13
C LEU A 69 7.95 -4.93 -16.10
N PRO A 70 7.59 -4.83 -17.40
CA PRO A 70 8.16 -3.80 -18.25
C PRO A 70 7.79 -2.37 -17.82
N LEU A 71 6.66 -2.14 -17.13
CA LEU A 71 6.28 -0.79 -16.70
C LEU A 71 7.18 -0.23 -15.60
N PRO A 72 7.37 -0.91 -14.44
CA PRO A 72 8.31 -0.46 -13.42
C PRO A 72 9.73 -0.34 -13.97
N LEU A 73 10.14 -1.25 -14.86
CA LEU A 73 11.48 -1.19 -15.48
C LEU A 73 11.64 0.06 -16.35
N LEU A 74 10.64 0.41 -17.16
CA LEU A 74 10.68 1.66 -17.92
C LEU A 74 10.71 2.88 -17.00
N ALA A 75 9.93 2.87 -15.91
CA ALA A 75 9.89 3.96 -14.95
C ALA A 75 11.25 4.15 -14.23
N THR A 76 11.88 3.05 -13.78
CA THR A 76 13.20 3.10 -13.14
C THR A 76 14.28 3.57 -14.11
N LEU A 77 14.24 3.14 -15.37
CA LEU A 77 15.18 3.59 -16.39
C LEU A 77 15.00 5.08 -16.72
N LEU A 78 13.76 5.55 -16.82
CA LEU A 78 13.45 6.97 -17.06
C LEU A 78 13.91 7.87 -15.92
N ALA A 79 13.72 7.45 -14.66
CA ALA A 79 14.22 8.20 -13.52
C ALA A 79 15.74 8.11 -13.37
N GLY A 80 16.33 6.94 -13.67
CA GLY A 80 17.77 6.74 -13.68
C GLY A 80 18.49 7.55 -14.76
N TRP A 81 17.82 7.84 -15.87
CA TRP A 81 18.35 8.64 -16.99
C TRP A 81 18.84 10.02 -16.54
N SER A 82 18.16 10.66 -15.59
CA SER A 82 18.52 12.01 -15.15
C SER A 82 19.80 12.05 -14.32
N HIS A 83 20.16 10.95 -13.67
CA HIS A 83 21.32 10.84 -12.77
C HIS A 83 22.49 10.11 -13.40
N ASN A 84 22.22 9.07 -14.18
CA ASN A 84 23.20 8.25 -14.87
C ASN A 84 23.02 8.46 -16.38
N GLY A 85 23.71 9.44 -16.96
CA GLY A 85 23.99 9.38 -18.39
C GLY A 85 24.57 8.00 -18.70
N PHE A 86 24.05 7.31 -19.72
CA PHE A 86 24.46 5.95 -20.10
C PHE A 86 25.96 5.90 -20.46
N GLY A 87 26.81 5.77 -19.45
CA GLY A 87 28.26 5.59 -19.61
C GLY A 87 28.66 4.10 -19.64
N GLU A 88 29.96 3.82 -19.50
CA GLU A 88 30.55 2.47 -19.57
C GLU A 88 30.01 1.48 -18.52
N ARG A 89 29.29 1.95 -17.49
CA ARG A 89 28.74 1.12 -16.39
C ARG A 89 27.26 0.76 -16.53
N TRP A 90 26.67 0.98 -17.71
CA TRP A 90 25.26 0.67 -17.97
C TRP A 90 24.79 -0.76 -17.61
N PRO A 91 25.60 -1.85 -17.72
CA PRO A 91 25.12 -3.19 -17.39
C PRO A 91 24.87 -3.33 -15.89
N TYR A 92 25.72 -2.70 -15.06
CA TYR A 92 25.59 -2.70 -13.61
C TYR A 92 24.40 -1.85 -13.16
N SER A 93 24.15 -0.71 -13.82
CA SER A 93 22.96 0.11 -13.56
C SER A 93 21.66 -0.62 -13.91
N LEU A 94 21.66 -1.37 -15.03
CA LEU A 94 20.52 -2.20 -15.42
C LEU A 94 20.29 -3.34 -14.41
N ALA A 95 21.37 -4.03 -14.02
CA ALA A 95 21.31 -5.10 -13.03
C ALA A 95 20.82 -4.59 -11.66
N ALA A 96 21.32 -3.44 -11.20
CA ALA A 96 20.89 -2.79 -9.97
C ALA A 96 19.41 -2.37 -10.02
N SER A 97 18.89 -2.01 -11.21
CA SER A 97 17.47 -1.71 -11.41
C SER A 97 16.58 -2.96 -11.44
N LEU A 98 17.10 -4.08 -11.96
CA LEU A 98 16.38 -5.34 -12.08
C LEU A 98 16.35 -6.15 -10.78
N ALA A 99 17.41 -6.11 -9.98
CA ALA A 99 17.52 -6.92 -8.77
C ALA A 99 16.36 -6.69 -7.77
N PRO A 100 15.97 -5.44 -7.45
CA PRO A 100 14.81 -5.19 -6.59
C PRO A 100 13.48 -5.65 -7.22
N LEU A 101 13.33 -5.47 -8.53
CA LEU A 101 12.14 -5.90 -9.27
C LEU A 101 11.94 -7.41 -9.19
N LEU A 102 13.01 -8.19 -9.29
CA LEU A 102 12.96 -9.64 -9.16
C LEU A 102 12.55 -10.06 -7.75
N GLY A 103 13.09 -9.42 -6.70
CA GLY A 103 12.69 -9.68 -5.32
C GLY A 103 11.20 -9.43 -5.08
N TYR A 104 10.69 -8.30 -5.57
CA TYR A 104 9.27 -7.96 -5.47
C TYR A 104 8.38 -8.87 -6.31
N LEU A 105 8.85 -9.28 -7.50
CA LEU A 105 8.13 -10.21 -8.37
C LEU A 105 7.99 -11.59 -7.71
N ILE A 106 9.07 -12.12 -7.13
CA ILE A 106 9.05 -13.43 -6.45
C ILE A 106 8.04 -13.37 -5.29
N ALA A 107 8.10 -12.33 -4.46
CA ALA A 107 7.16 -12.13 -3.36
C ALA A 107 5.70 -12.02 -3.84
N ALA A 108 5.45 -11.25 -4.91
CA ALA A 108 4.12 -11.11 -5.50
C ALA A 108 3.62 -12.44 -6.12
N CYS A 109 4.50 -13.22 -6.74
CA CYS A 109 4.19 -14.55 -7.26
C CYS A 109 3.82 -15.53 -6.15
N ILE A 110 4.59 -15.58 -5.06
CA ILE A 110 4.30 -16.44 -3.89
C ILE A 110 2.91 -16.12 -3.32
N LEU A 111 2.58 -14.83 -3.19
CA LEU A 111 1.27 -14.40 -2.70
C LEU A 111 0.13 -14.77 -3.66
N ARG A 112 0.35 -14.67 -4.97
CA ARG A 112 -0.64 -15.03 -6.00
C ARG A 112 -0.89 -16.54 -6.12
N HIS A 113 0.10 -17.38 -5.85
CA HIS A 113 0.00 -18.83 -6.03
C HIS A 113 -0.53 -19.58 -4.79
N ARG A 114 -0.89 -18.89 -3.70
CA ARG A 114 -1.44 -19.58 -2.52
C ARG A 114 -2.79 -20.25 -2.81
N PRO A 115 -2.96 -21.54 -2.43
CA PRO A 115 -4.16 -22.31 -2.71
C PRO A 115 -5.36 -21.76 -1.92
N GLY A 116 -6.39 -21.32 -2.64
CA GLY A 116 -7.60 -20.67 -2.08
C GLY A 116 -8.05 -19.41 -2.82
N GLY A 117 -7.24 -18.88 -3.74
CA GLY A 117 -7.56 -17.70 -4.55
C GLY A 117 -8.55 -17.99 -5.69
N LYS A 118 -9.85 -17.94 -5.41
CA LYS A 118 -10.85 -17.79 -6.48
C LYS A 118 -10.60 -16.46 -7.21
N ARG A 119 -10.22 -16.57 -8.49
CA ARG A 119 -10.01 -15.53 -9.53
C ARG A 119 -8.88 -14.51 -9.28
N PRO A 120 -8.05 -14.22 -10.32
CA PRO A 120 -7.20 -13.03 -10.35
C PRO A 120 -8.08 -11.78 -10.44
N GLY A 121 -8.30 -11.07 -9.33
CA GLY A 121 -9.15 -9.86 -9.40
C GLY A 121 -9.37 -9.05 -8.12
N ALA A 122 -9.17 -9.58 -6.91
CA ALA A 122 -9.27 -8.74 -5.71
C ALA A 122 -8.48 -9.36 -4.54
N TRP A 123 -7.27 -8.87 -4.30
CA TRP A 123 -6.60 -9.11 -3.02
C TRP A 123 -7.47 -8.45 -1.93
N ARG A 124 -7.92 -9.23 -0.95
CA ARG A 124 -8.80 -8.75 0.14
C ARG A 124 -8.00 -8.69 1.43
N PHE A 125 -7.95 -7.51 2.04
CA PHE A 125 -7.32 -7.26 3.35
C PHE A 125 -8.26 -7.59 4.53
N ASP A 126 -9.35 -8.31 4.27
CA ASP A 126 -10.36 -8.65 5.28
C ASP A 126 -9.93 -9.83 6.19
N ASP A 127 -8.81 -10.49 5.89
CA ASP A 127 -8.34 -11.68 6.62
C ASP A 127 -6.94 -11.41 7.21
N PRO A 128 -6.77 -11.44 8.53
CA PRO A 128 -5.48 -11.18 9.18
C PRO A 128 -4.40 -12.16 8.73
N ARG A 129 -4.74 -13.41 8.37
CA ARG A 129 -3.76 -14.40 7.88
C ARG A 129 -3.19 -14.00 6.52
N ARG A 130 -4.00 -13.37 5.66
CA ARG A 130 -3.54 -12.86 4.35
C ARG A 130 -2.68 -11.63 4.51
N VAL A 131 -3.00 -10.77 5.48
CA VAL A 131 -2.17 -9.59 5.80
C VAL A 131 -0.83 -10.02 6.42
N ALA A 132 -0.82 -10.97 7.35
CA ALA A 132 0.42 -11.53 7.88
C ALA A 132 1.27 -12.20 6.78
N ALA A 133 0.64 -12.93 5.86
CA ALA A 133 1.31 -13.51 4.70
C ALA A 133 1.92 -12.45 3.78
N PHE A 134 1.17 -11.37 3.51
CA PHE A 134 1.63 -10.23 2.74
C PHE A 134 2.85 -9.60 3.42
N LEU A 135 2.78 -9.30 4.72
CA LEU A 135 3.90 -8.73 5.47
C LEU A 135 5.14 -9.64 5.42
N GLY A 136 4.98 -10.94 5.64
CA GLY A 136 6.09 -11.90 5.58
C GLY A 136 6.70 -12.01 4.18
N ALA A 137 5.88 -12.05 3.13
CA ALA A 137 6.36 -12.11 1.75
C ALA A 137 7.07 -10.81 1.34
N VAL A 138 6.55 -9.65 1.74
CA VAL A 138 7.18 -8.35 1.50
C VAL A 138 8.51 -8.27 2.24
N MET A 139 8.56 -8.67 3.51
CA MET A 139 9.78 -8.68 4.32
C MET A 139 10.90 -9.50 3.68
N LEU A 140 10.58 -10.70 3.18
CA LEU A 140 11.53 -11.57 2.49
C LEU A 140 11.90 -11.02 1.11
N GLY A 141 10.93 -10.49 0.37
CA GLY A 141 11.14 -9.92 -0.97
C GLY A 141 12.03 -8.68 -0.94
N THR A 142 11.84 -7.79 0.05
CA THR A 142 12.68 -6.62 0.25
C THR A 142 14.06 -7.00 0.77
N LEU A 143 14.17 -8.02 1.62
CA LEU A 143 15.47 -8.49 2.11
C LEU A 143 16.31 -9.06 0.97
N PHE A 144 15.69 -9.89 0.12
CA PHE A 144 16.33 -10.39 -1.09
C PHE A 144 16.74 -9.25 -2.03
N ALA A 145 15.84 -8.29 -2.26
CA ALA A 145 16.12 -7.11 -3.07
C ALA A 145 17.32 -6.31 -2.55
N ALA A 146 17.40 -6.07 -1.23
CA ALA A 146 18.49 -5.34 -0.60
C ALA A 146 19.82 -6.12 -0.67
N LEU A 147 19.80 -7.43 -0.37
CA LEU A 147 20.99 -8.29 -0.46
C LEU A 147 21.55 -8.39 -1.88
N ALA A 148 20.68 -8.41 -2.90
CA ALA A 148 21.08 -8.45 -4.29
C ALA A 148 21.46 -7.05 -4.83
N GLY A 149 20.76 -6.00 -4.41
CA GLY A 149 20.93 -4.62 -4.89
C GLY A 149 22.16 -3.93 -4.31
N ALA A 150 22.41 -4.07 -3.01
CA ALA A 150 23.56 -3.47 -2.31
C ALA A 150 24.92 -3.74 -2.99
N PRO A 151 25.33 -4.98 -3.31
CA PRO A 151 26.60 -5.23 -3.98
C PRO A 151 26.63 -4.68 -5.41
N LEU A 152 25.50 -4.63 -6.11
CA LEU A 152 25.40 -4.08 -7.46
C LEU A 152 25.54 -2.56 -7.47
N LEU A 153 24.97 -1.88 -6.48
CA LEU A 153 25.14 -0.44 -6.25
C LEU A 153 26.59 -0.09 -5.91
N GLN A 154 27.24 -0.91 -5.09
CA GLN A 154 28.66 -0.77 -4.77
C GLN A 154 29.54 -0.97 -6.00
N ALA A 155 29.27 -2.01 -6.80
CA ALA A 155 29.97 -2.28 -8.05
C ALA A 155 29.75 -1.18 -9.12
N ALA A 156 28.58 -0.53 -9.11
CA ALA A 156 28.29 0.61 -9.97
C ALA A 156 29.02 1.90 -9.52
N GLY A 157 29.58 1.92 -8.31
CA GLY A 157 30.21 3.10 -7.70
C GLY A 157 29.19 4.14 -7.23
N LEU A 158 27.95 3.72 -6.95
CA LEU A 158 26.83 4.59 -6.53
C LEU A 158 26.63 4.60 -5.01
N SER A 159 27.42 3.83 -4.26
CA SER A 159 27.32 3.75 -2.80
C SER A 159 28.18 4.82 -2.11
N PRO A 160 27.69 5.43 -1.01
CA PRO A 160 28.50 6.28 -0.15
C PRO A 160 29.69 5.48 0.42
N PRO A 161 30.93 5.97 0.35
CA PRO A 161 32.12 5.22 0.75
C PRO A 161 32.24 4.94 2.26
N MET A 162 31.35 5.50 3.10
CA MET A 162 31.46 5.45 4.56
C MET A 162 30.55 4.43 5.26
N LEU A 163 29.55 3.85 4.59
CA LEU A 163 28.66 2.86 5.24
C LEU A 163 29.21 1.44 5.14
N SER A 164 29.07 0.67 6.23
CA SER A 164 29.30 -0.77 6.16
C SER A 164 28.26 -1.44 5.25
N TRP A 165 28.62 -2.58 4.65
CA TRP A 165 27.70 -3.33 3.78
C TRP A 165 26.38 -3.69 4.49
N LEU A 166 26.46 -4.02 5.78
CA LEU A 166 25.29 -4.40 6.59
C LEU A 166 24.35 -3.21 6.82
N GLU A 167 24.88 -2.03 7.09
CA GLU A 167 24.09 -0.81 7.28
C GLU A 167 23.40 -0.38 5.97
N MET A 168 24.11 -0.48 4.84
CA MET A 168 23.53 -0.21 3.52
C MET A 168 22.37 -1.16 3.21
N VAL A 169 22.57 -2.47 3.41
CA VAL A 169 21.49 -3.46 3.24
C VAL A 169 20.33 -3.17 4.20
N GLY A 170 20.62 -2.84 5.46
CA GLY A 170 19.61 -2.56 6.47
C GLY A 170 18.74 -1.34 6.12
N GLN A 171 19.36 -0.23 5.70
CA GLN A 171 18.63 0.98 5.30
C GLN A 171 17.79 0.77 4.05
N GLU A 172 18.35 0.11 3.01
CA GLU A 172 17.60 -0.21 1.79
C GLU A 172 16.44 -1.16 2.07
N TRP A 173 16.67 -2.20 2.87
CA TRP A 173 15.66 -3.19 3.24
C TRP A 173 14.49 -2.54 3.97
N MET A 174 14.78 -1.74 5.00
CA MET A 174 13.78 -1.07 5.82
C MET A 174 13.02 -0.01 5.02
N GLY A 175 13.73 0.84 4.26
CA GLY A 175 13.10 1.86 3.43
C GLY A 175 12.15 1.27 2.39
N ALA A 176 12.54 0.17 1.73
CA ALA A 176 11.69 -0.55 0.79
C ALA A 176 10.51 -1.25 1.48
N PHE A 177 10.73 -1.89 2.63
CA PHE A 177 9.67 -2.52 3.42
C PHE A 177 8.60 -1.51 3.83
N ILE A 178 9.00 -0.40 4.44
CA ILE A 178 8.07 0.67 4.85
C ILE A 178 7.33 1.20 3.63
N GLY A 179 8.02 1.46 2.53
CA GLY A 179 7.42 1.90 1.27
C GLY A 179 6.34 0.97 0.74
N ILE A 180 6.60 -0.35 0.72
CA ILE A 180 5.65 -1.36 0.25
C ILE A 180 4.46 -1.48 1.19
N VAL A 181 4.72 -1.62 2.49
CA VAL A 181 3.68 -1.82 3.50
C VAL A 181 2.76 -0.60 3.60
N THR A 182 3.21 0.59 3.23
CA THR A 182 2.40 1.82 3.29
C THR A 182 1.63 2.09 1.99
N ILE A 183 2.31 2.04 0.85
CA ILE A 183 1.73 2.42 -0.44
C ILE A 183 0.97 1.28 -1.10
N ALA A 184 1.45 0.03 -1.01
CA ALA A 184 0.81 -1.08 -1.71
C ALA A 184 -0.64 -1.36 -1.25
N PRO A 185 -0.97 -1.43 0.05
CA PRO A 185 -2.36 -1.61 0.47
C PRO A 185 -3.24 -0.43 0.06
N LEU A 186 -2.71 0.81 0.09
CA LEU A 186 -3.45 2.01 -0.34
C LEU A 186 -3.80 1.90 -1.83
N ALA A 187 -2.81 1.56 -2.65
CA ALA A 187 -3.00 1.37 -4.08
C ALA A 187 -4.00 0.24 -4.38
N LEU A 188 -3.91 -0.89 -3.67
CA LEU A 188 -4.79 -2.04 -3.89
C LEU A 188 -6.23 -1.81 -3.42
N ILE A 189 -6.45 -1.00 -2.39
CA ILE A 189 -7.78 -0.71 -1.84
C ILE A 189 -8.48 0.41 -2.62
N PHE A 190 -7.76 1.47 -2.99
CA PHE A 190 -8.35 2.66 -3.60
C PHE A 190 -8.11 2.77 -5.11
N ILE A 191 -6.89 2.48 -5.58
CA ILE A 191 -6.49 2.73 -6.97
C ILE A 191 -6.85 1.54 -7.88
N ALA A 192 -6.56 0.32 -7.47
CA ALA A 192 -6.85 -0.91 -8.21
C ALA A 192 -8.33 -1.04 -8.65
N PRO A 193 -9.34 -0.85 -7.77
CA PRO A 193 -10.74 -0.89 -8.22
C PRO A 193 -11.09 0.24 -9.19
N LEU A 194 -10.47 1.42 -9.03
CA LEU A 194 -10.68 2.56 -9.93
C LEU A 194 -10.07 2.29 -11.32
N ALA A 195 -8.88 1.70 -11.36
CA ALA A 195 -8.21 1.26 -12.59
C ALA A 195 -9.02 0.18 -13.32
N ARG A 196 -9.52 -0.83 -12.60
CA ARG A 196 -10.41 -1.86 -13.16
C ARG A 196 -11.70 -1.27 -13.74
N ARG A 197 -12.31 -0.31 -13.03
CA ARG A 197 -13.49 0.42 -13.53
C ARG A 197 -13.17 1.18 -14.83
N PHE A 198 -12.04 1.88 -14.87
CA PHE A 198 -11.65 2.69 -16.02
C PHE A 198 -11.41 1.83 -17.26
N VAL A 199 -10.69 0.71 -17.11
CA VAL A 199 -10.32 -0.18 -18.22
C VAL A 199 -11.46 -1.13 -18.63
N ARG A 200 -12.14 -1.78 -17.67
CA ARG A 200 -13.08 -2.88 -17.95
C ARG A 200 -14.57 -2.51 -17.84
N LYS A 201 -14.92 -1.31 -17.38
CA LYS A 201 -16.31 -0.92 -17.04
C LYS A 201 -17.02 -1.94 -16.13
N GLU A 202 -16.27 -2.66 -15.29
CA GLU A 202 -16.90 -3.57 -14.31
C GLU A 202 -17.80 -2.75 -13.38
N PRO A 203 -19.06 -3.17 -13.17
CA PRO A 203 -19.95 -2.49 -12.23
C PRO A 203 -19.34 -2.55 -10.82
N LEU A 204 -19.54 -1.49 -10.04
CA LEU A 204 -19.00 -1.31 -8.67
C LEU A 204 -19.47 -2.37 -7.65
N HIS A 205 -20.13 -3.44 -8.10
CA HIS A 205 -20.71 -4.48 -7.28
C HIS A 205 -19.67 -5.28 -6.47
N LEU A 206 -18.38 -5.24 -6.86
CA LEU A 206 -17.28 -5.79 -6.06
C LEU A 206 -16.97 -4.96 -4.81
N LEU A 207 -17.23 -3.64 -4.82
CA LEU A 207 -17.11 -2.79 -3.63
C LEU A 207 -18.18 -3.14 -2.58
N LYS A 208 -19.30 -3.75 -3.02
CA LYS A 208 -20.44 -4.21 -2.20
C LYS A 208 -20.18 -5.56 -1.51
N THR A 209 -19.09 -6.27 -1.85
CA THR A 209 -18.76 -7.57 -1.23
C THR A 209 -17.90 -7.47 0.03
N VAL A 210 -17.41 -6.27 0.35
CA VAL A 210 -17.05 -5.93 1.73
C VAL A 210 -18.33 -5.35 2.31
N PRO A 211 -18.98 -6.00 3.29
CA PRO A 211 -20.15 -5.41 3.92
C PRO A 211 -19.70 -4.07 4.47
N SER A 212 -20.20 -3.01 3.86
CA SER A 212 -20.15 -1.68 4.44
C SER A 212 -21.14 -1.75 5.59
N VAL A 213 -20.69 -2.30 6.72
CA VAL A 213 -21.39 -2.13 8.00
C VAL A 213 -21.66 -0.65 8.10
N GLU A 214 -22.95 -0.30 8.24
CA GLU A 214 -23.43 1.07 8.16
C GLU A 214 -22.49 1.99 8.91
N SER A 215 -21.94 2.94 8.14
CA SER A 215 -21.09 3.98 8.67
C SER A 215 -21.81 4.58 9.87
N PRO A 216 -21.14 4.74 11.04
CA PRO A 216 -21.63 5.70 12.03
C PRO A 216 -21.93 7.00 11.28
N SER A 217 -23.02 7.69 11.61
CA SER A 217 -23.54 8.84 10.86
C SER A 217 -22.41 9.65 10.23
N VAL A 218 -22.50 9.98 8.93
CA VAL A 218 -21.38 10.57 8.17
C VAL A 218 -20.71 11.75 8.92
N ARG A 219 -21.49 12.50 9.72
CA ARG A 219 -20.98 13.53 10.64
C ARG A 219 -20.10 13.01 11.77
N LEU A 220 -20.48 11.92 12.45
CA LEU A 220 -19.70 11.31 13.52
C LEU A 220 -18.41 10.69 12.97
N GLY A 221 -18.44 10.08 11.78
CA GLY A 221 -17.23 9.62 11.09
C GLY A 221 -16.28 10.76 10.72
N ILE A 222 -16.81 11.87 10.20
CA ILE A 222 -16.01 13.08 9.90
C ILE A 222 -15.46 13.71 11.19
N LEU A 223 -16.27 13.79 12.25
CA LEU A 223 -15.83 14.34 13.54
C LEU A 223 -14.74 13.49 14.16
N GLN A 224 -14.91 12.17 14.16
CA GLN A 224 -13.94 11.23 14.71
C GLN A 224 -12.65 11.23 13.88
N GLY A 225 -12.75 11.28 12.55
CA GLY A 225 -11.59 11.47 11.67
C GLY A 225 -10.90 12.81 11.92
N GLY A 226 -11.66 13.89 12.10
CA GLY A 226 -11.15 15.23 12.42
C GLY A 226 -10.43 15.27 13.77
N VAL A 227 -11.00 14.66 14.81
CA VAL A 227 -10.36 14.54 16.14
C VAL A 227 -9.08 13.70 16.04
N SER A 228 -9.10 12.61 15.28
CA SER A 228 -7.89 11.82 15.02
C SER A 228 -6.82 12.65 14.33
N VAL A 229 -7.14 13.36 13.24
CA VAL A 229 -6.18 14.24 12.55
C VAL A 229 -5.67 15.33 13.48
N MET A 230 -6.54 15.93 14.30
CA MET A 230 -6.14 16.95 15.28
C MET A 230 -5.21 16.37 16.35
N LEU A 231 -5.46 15.16 16.84
CA LEU A 231 -4.58 14.48 17.81
C LEU A 231 -3.22 14.16 17.20
N ILE A 232 -3.20 13.79 15.92
CA ILE A 232 -1.99 13.48 15.16
C ILE A 232 -1.16 14.75 14.99
N VAL A 233 -1.78 15.82 14.51
CA VAL A 233 -1.13 17.14 14.38
C VAL A 233 -0.66 17.62 15.75
N ALA A 234 -1.46 17.48 16.81
CA ALA A 234 -1.04 17.87 18.15
C ALA A 234 0.15 17.05 18.66
N LEU A 235 0.19 15.73 18.43
CA LEU A 235 1.28 14.86 18.91
C LEU A 235 2.59 15.07 18.13
N LEU A 236 2.49 15.41 16.84
CA LEU A 236 3.64 15.63 15.96
C LEU A 236 4.15 17.09 15.99
N TRP A 237 3.25 18.05 16.16
CA TRP A 237 3.57 19.48 16.19
C TRP A 237 3.84 20.01 17.59
N MET A 238 3.46 19.25 18.63
CA MET A 238 3.97 19.55 19.95
C MET A 238 5.50 19.47 19.91
N PRO A 239 6.20 20.48 20.44
CA PRO A 239 7.66 20.53 20.46
C PRO A 239 8.24 19.52 21.48
N LEU A 240 7.73 18.29 21.53
CA LEU A 240 8.24 17.21 22.39
C LEU A 240 9.77 17.03 22.29
N PRO A 241 10.41 17.14 21.11
CA PRO A 241 11.88 17.04 21.01
C PRO A 241 12.61 18.19 21.72
N GLN A 242 11.98 19.38 21.80
CA GLN A 242 12.58 20.58 22.38
C GLN A 242 12.48 20.58 23.92
N TRP A 243 11.51 19.85 24.49
CA TRP A 243 11.30 19.79 25.95
C TRP A 243 12.21 18.81 26.66
N LEU A 244 12.81 17.86 25.95
CA LEU A 244 13.53 16.73 26.54
C LEU A 244 15.05 16.76 26.31
N ASP A 245 15.59 17.78 25.59
CA ASP A 245 17.01 17.89 25.18
C ASP A 245 17.58 16.62 24.49
N GLN A 246 16.74 15.63 24.21
CA GLN A 246 17.06 14.33 23.64
C GLN A 246 15.95 13.88 22.70
N SER A 247 16.35 13.39 21.54
CA SER A 247 15.42 12.85 20.54
C SER A 247 15.12 11.38 20.83
N TYR A 248 13.86 11.06 21.14
CA TYR A 248 13.39 9.70 21.39
C TYR A 248 12.56 9.17 20.21
N PRO A 249 13.17 8.51 19.21
CA PRO A 249 12.45 8.02 18.02
C PRO A 249 11.31 7.05 18.37
N PHE A 250 11.43 6.29 19.46
CA PHE A 250 10.40 5.36 19.93
C PHE A 250 9.16 6.04 20.51
N MET A 251 9.19 7.35 20.80
CA MET A 251 7.97 8.07 21.19
C MET A 251 6.94 8.12 20.06
N THR A 252 7.35 7.96 18.81
CA THR A 252 6.41 7.81 17.68
C THR A 252 5.49 6.59 17.83
N LEU A 253 5.86 5.60 18.66
CA LEU A 253 5.01 4.45 18.97
C LEU A 253 3.76 4.83 19.78
N LEU A 254 3.69 6.01 20.40
CA LEU A 254 2.47 6.53 21.02
C LEU A 254 1.35 6.80 19.99
N LEU A 255 1.66 6.76 18.69
CA LEU A 255 0.68 6.79 17.62
C LEU A 255 -0.11 5.47 17.48
N LEU A 256 0.39 4.35 18.03
CA LEU A 256 -0.25 3.03 17.96
C LEU A 256 -1.66 3.03 18.58
N PRO A 257 -1.88 3.51 19.82
CA PRO A 257 -3.24 3.59 20.40
C PRO A 257 -4.24 4.37 19.54
N VAL A 258 -3.81 5.51 18.96
CA VAL A 258 -4.68 6.30 18.08
C VAL A 258 -5.02 5.52 16.81
N LEU A 259 -4.03 4.79 16.29
CA LEU A 259 -4.23 3.95 15.12
C LEU A 259 -5.07 2.70 15.40
N THR A 260 -4.96 2.08 16.58
CA THR A 260 -5.84 0.98 16.96
C THR A 260 -7.28 1.45 17.13
N TRP A 261 -7.50 2.66 17.64
CA TRP A 261 -8.81 3.29 17.68
C TRP A 261 -9.42 3.54 16.29
N ILE A 262 -8.62 4.06 15.36
CA ILE A 262 -9.07 4.27 13.97
C ILE A 262 -9.33 2.92 13.28
N ALA A 263 -8.49 1.93 13.52
CA ALA A 263 -8.68 0.57 13.01
C ALA A 263 -9.97 -0.05 13.56
N ALA A 264 -10.24 0.10 14.86
CA ALA A 264 -11.45 -0.39 15.51
C ALA A 264 -12.75 0.18 14.89
N THR A 265 -12.69 1.40 14.36
CA THR A 265 -13.88 2.14 13.91
C THR A 265 -14.07 2.15 12.41
N HIS A 266 -12.98 2.21 11.64
CA HIS A 266 -13.01 2.34 10.18
C HIS A 266 -12.38 1.14 9.44
N GLY A 267 -11.95 0.10 10.19
CA GLY A 267 -11.31 -1.10 9.64
C GLY A 267 -10.05 -0.79 8.84
N VAL A 268 -9.74 -1.61 7.83
CA VAL A 268 -8.56 -1.41 6.96
C VAL A 268 -8.66 -0.10 6.18
N ARG A 269 -9.86 0.32 5.74
CA ARG A 269 -10.04 1.51 4.90
C ARG A 269 -9.63 2.81 5.60
N GLY A 270 -9.89 2.94 6.89
CA GLY A 270 -9.39 4.08 7.68
C GLY A 270 -7.94 3.91 8.10
N THR A 271 -7.49 2.68 8.37
CA THR A 271 -6.13 2.45 8.87
C THR A 271 -5.06 2.74 7.82
N THR A 272 -5.28 2.34 6.57
CA THR A 272 -4.29 2.53 5.50
C THR A 272 -3.90 3.99 5.23
N PRO A 273 -4.84 4.94 5.04
CA PRO A 273 -4.49 6.35 4.86
C PRO A 273 -3.89 6.98 6.13
N THR A 274 -4.30 6.54 7.32
CA THR A 274 -3.67 7.01 8.58
C THR A 274 -2.21 6.57 8.68
N VAL A 275 -1.91 5.31 8.33
CA VAL A 275 -0.53 4.82 8.29
C VAL A 275 0.31 5.66 7.32
N LEU A 276 -0.21 6.00 6.14
CA LEU A 276 0.48 6.87 5.20
C LEU A 276 0.76 8.26 5.80
N LEU A 277 -0.25 8.86 6.44
CA LEU A 277 -0.13 10.16 7.09
C LEU A 277 0.95 10.11 8.19
N TYR A 278 1.02 9.02 8.96
CA TYR A 278 2.06 8.84 9.97
C TYR A 278 3.45 8.79 9.37
N GLN A 279 3.63 8.03 8.28
CA GLN A 279 4.95 7.97 7.63
C GLN A 279 5.38 9.32 7.09
N LEU A 280 4.46 10.06 6.45
CA LEU A 280 4.74 11.40 5.96
C LEU A 280 5.13 12.34 7.10
N SER A 281 4.40 12.28 8.21
CA SER A 281 4.64 13.15 9.36
C SER A 281 5.97 12.85 10.05
N ILE A 282 6.32 11.57 10.23
CA ILE A 282 7.62 11.15 10.77
C ILE A 282 8.75 11.58 9.82
N THR A 283 8.54 11.44 8.51
CA THR A 283 9.52 11.85 7.50
C THR A 283 9.78 13.36 7.55
N MET A 284 8.72 14.17 7.68
CA MET A 284 8.83 15.63 7.85
C MET A 284 9.55 15.98 9.16
N LEU A 285 9.24 15.30 10.26
CA LEU A 285 9.92 15.51 11.55
C LEU A 285 11.44 15.27 11.44
N VAL A 286 11.87 14.18 10.78
CA VAL A 286 13.30 13.88 10.63
C VAL A 286 14.02 14.95 9.80
N MET A 287 13.32 15.56 8.83
CA MET A 287 13.87 16.65 8.02
C MET A 287 14.09 17.92 8.81
N ASP A 288 13.09 18.33 9.60
CA ASP A 288 13.15 19.60 10.33
C ASP A 288 14.19 19.59 11.46
N PHE A 289 14.49 18.41 12.03
CA PHE A 289 15.40 18.26 13.17
C PHE A 289 16.78 17.65 12.81
N THR A 290 17.07 17.39 11.53
CA THR A 290 18.38 16.85 11.07
C THR A 290 18.84 15.58 11.82
N LEU A 291 17.91 14.69 12.17
CA LEU A 291 18.16 13.51 13.03
C LEU A 291 18.72 12.30 12.25
N GLN A 292 19.78 12.52 11.46
CA GLN A 292 20.36 11.53 10.54
C GLN A 292 20.92 10.30 11.25
N GLU A 293 21.54 10.51 12.41
CA GLU A 293 22.17 9.46 13.22
C GLU A 293 21.15 8.45 13.79
N LEU A 294 19.88 8.86 13.91
CA LEU A 294 18.79 8.05 14.45
C LEU A 294 17.89 7.46 13.36
N ALA A 295 18.25 7.60 12.08
CA ALA A 295 17.40 7.23 10.95
C ALA A 295 16.97 5.75 10.98
N LEU A 296 17.85 4.82 11.35
CA LEU A 296 17.52 3.40 11.49
C LEU A 296 16.45 3.17 12.57
N GLN A 297 16.52 3.91 13.69
CA GLN A 297 15.57 3.80 14.78
C GLN A 297 14.18 4.33 14.36
N TYR A 298 14.15 5.44 13.63
CA TYR A 298 12.92 5.95 13.01
C TYR A 298 12.35 4.97 12.00
N GLN A 299 13.16 4.39 11.12
CA GLN A 299 12.72 3.35 10.18
C GLN A 299 12.13 2.13 10.89
N LEU A 300 12.73 1.70 12.01
CA LEU A 300 12.20 0.61 12.82
C LEU A 300 10.83 0.95 13.42
N ALA A 301 10.68 2.15 13.98
CA ALA A 301 9.39 2.61 14.50
C ALA A 301 8.34 2.71 13.38
N MET A 302 8.70 3.30 12.22
CA MET A 302 7.85 3.40 11.03
C MET A 302 7.38 2.02 10.54
N ALA A 303 8.28 1.03 10.50
CA ALA A 303 7.97 -0.33 10.11
C ALA A 303 7.01 -1.02 11.09
N VAL A 304 7.26 -0.88 12.41
CA VAL A 304 6.39 -1.42 13.47
C VAL A 304 4.99 -0.81 13.40
N ILE A 305 4.89 0.51 13.24
CA ILE A 305 3.61 1.22 13.12
C ILE A 305 2.86 0.75 11.87
N ALA A 306 3.54 0.63 10.73
CA ALA A 306 2.91 0.19 9.48
C ALA A 306 2.40 -1.26 9.56
N ALA A 307 3.22 -2.18 10.07
CA ALA A 307 2.87 -3.58 10.21
C ALA A 307 1.73 -3.79 11.22
N SER A 308 1.85 -3.17 12.40
CA SER A 308 0.82 -3.23 13.44
C SER A 308 -0.48 -2.61 12.98
N GLY A 309 -0.41 -1.50 12.23
CA GLY A 309 -1.60 -0.86 11.68
C GLY A 309 -2.34 -1.72 10.68
N LEU A 310 -1.64 -2.34 9.73
CA LEU A 310 -2.31 -3.24 8.79
C LEU A 310 -2.91 -4.47 9.48
N LEU A 311 -2.18 -5.09 10.41
CA LEU A 311 -2.69 -6.25 11.14
C LEU A 311 -3.92 -5.89 11.98
N THR A 312 -3.85 -4.78 12.73
CA THR A 312 -4.98 -4.32 13.55
C THR A 312 -6.17 -3.92 12.68
N GLY A 313 -5.92 -3.23 11.57
CA GLY A 313 -6.95 -2.90 10.58
C GLY A 313 -7.64 -4.14 10.02
N ALA A 314 -6.87 -5.19 9.69
CA ALA A 314 -7.39 -6.44 9.15
C ALA A 314 -8.21 -7.23 10.18
N VAL A 315 -7.72 -7.33 11.42
CA VAL A 315 -8.45 -7.97 12.53
C VAL A 315 -9.75 -7.22 12.82
N SER A 316 -9.71 -5.89 12.89
CA SER A 316 -10.91 -5.10 13.14
C SER A 316 -11.92 -5.25 12.00
N GLN A 317 -11.45 -5.24 10.75
CA GLN A 317 -12.30 -5.44 9.59
C GLN A 317 -12.98 -6.82 9.61
N ALA A 318 -12.25 -7.88 9.92
CA ALA A 318 -12.82 -9.22 10.09
C ALA A 318 -13.91 -9.22 11.17
N ARG A 319 -13.62 -8.58 12.32
CA ARG A 319 -14.57 -8.46 13.44
C ARG A 319 -15.83 -7.67 13.05
N LEU A 320 -15.69 -6.55 12.35
CA LEU A 320 -16.83 -5.74 11.89
C LEU A 320 -17.71 -6.54 10.91
N VAL A 321 -17.09 -7.28 9.98
CA VAL A 321 -17.81 -8.16 9.04
C VAL A 321 -18.62 -9.22 9.78
N ASP A 322 -18.04 -9.86 10.80
CA ASP A 322 -18.74 -10.89 11.58
C ASP A 322 -19.89 -10.30 12.40
N ILE A 323 -19.70 -9.13 13.04
CA ILE A 323 -20.78 -8.41 13.75
C ILE A 323 -21.92 -8.06 12.79
N GLY A 324 -21.60 -7.57 11.59
CA GLY A 324 -22.60 -7.27 10.57
C GLY A 324 -23.42 -8.50 10.20
N ARG A 325 -22.78 -9.65 9.96
CA ARG A 325 -23.47 -10.91 9.65
C ARG A 325 -24.37 -11.38 10.79
N PHE A 326 -23.91 -11.29 12.04
CA PHE A 326 -24.74 -11.65 13.19
C PHE A 326 -25.97 -10.75 13.31
N ARG A 327 -25.82 -9.45 13.03
CA ARG A 327 -26.95 -8.51 13.02
C ARG A 327 -27.94 -8.85 11.91
N ASP A 328 -27.46 -9.09 10.68
CA ASP A 328 -28.33 -9.45 9.54
C ASP A 328 -29.06 -10.78 9.82
N LEU A 329 -28.38 -11.76 10.43
CA LEU A 329 -29.01 -13.03 10.84
C LEU A 329 -30.04 -12.82 11.95
N ALA A 330 -29.79 -11.93 12.90
CA ALA A 330 -30.75 -11.59 13.95
C ALA A 330 -31.98 -10.86 13.38
N GLU A 331 -31.79 -9.96 12.41
CA GLU A 331 -32.87 -9.24 11.72
C GLU A 331 -33.73 -10.19 10.90
N VAL A 332 -33.11 -11.05 10.07
CA VAL A 332 -33.83 -12.08 9.31
C VAL A 332 -34.54 -13.08 10.24
N SER A 333 -33.90 -13.50 11.33
CA SER A 333 -34.55 -14.38 12.30
C SER A 333 -35.73 -13.69 12.99
N ASN A 334 -35.63 -12.39 13.25
CA ASN A 334 -36.71 -11.61 13.85
C ASN A 334 -37.88 -11.49 12.84
N ASP A 335 -37.60 -11.17 11.58
CA ASP A 335 -38.63 -11.09 10.53
C ASP A 335 -39.38 -12.42 10.33
N ILE A 336 -38.66 -13.55 10.37
CA ILE A 336 -39.27 -14.89 10.27
C ILE A 336 -40.12 -15.21 11.52
N LEU A 337 -39.68 -14.78 12.71
CA LEU A 337 -40.42 -15.01 13.96
C LEU A 337 -41.70 -14.15 14.07
N TRP A 338 -41.79 -13.04 13.33
CA TRP A 338 -42.91 -12.11 13.38
C TRP A 338 -43.68 -12.01 12.04
N GLU A 339 -43.72 -13.07 11.22
CA GLU A 339 -44.60 -13.08 10.04
C GLU A 339 -46.08 -12.96 10.48
N PHE A 340 -46.73 -11.87 10.07
CA PHE A 340 -48.15 -11.64 10.29
C PHE A 340 -48.96 -12.13 9.08
N ASP A 341 -50.08 -12.81 9.32
CA ASP A 341 -51.04 -13.17 8.27
C ASP A 341 -51.67 -11.89 7.66
N ASN A 342 -52.26 -11.99 6.46
CA ASN A 342 -53.02 -10.93 5.78
C ASN A 342 -54.09 -10.23 6.66
N HIS A 343 -54.49 -10.81 7.80
CA HIS A 343 -55.40 -10.26 8.80
C HIS A 343 -54.70 -9.65 10.03
N GLY A 344 -53.37 -9.50 10.01
CA GLY A 344 -52.58 -8.88 11.10
C GLY A 344 -52.40 -9.76 12.35
N ARG A 345 -52.56 -11.09 12.24
CA ARG A 345 -52.32 -12.03 13.34
C ARG A 345 -50.93 -12.64 13.23
N LEU A 346 -50.24 -12.79 14.36
CA LEU A 346 -48.98 -13.53 14.44
C LEU A 346 -49.19 -14.96 13.91
N CYS A 347 -48.44 -15.35 12.88
CA CYS A 347 -48.37 -16.74 12.46
C CYS A 347 -47.50 -17.49 13.47
N ASP A 348 -48.14 -18.19 14.41
CA ASP A 348 -47.45 -19.16 15.26
C ASP A 348 -46.93 -20.30 14.37
N LEU A 349 -45.64 -20.25 14.02
CA LEU A 349 -44.94 -21.33 13.33
C LEU A 349 -44.80 -22.51 14.30
N ARG A 350 -45.70 -23.48 14.17
CA ARG A 350 -45.71 -24.71 14.95
C ARG A 350 -44.80 -25.79 14.37
#